data_AF-A0A1B7TGZ0-F1
#
_entry.id   AF-A0A1B7TGZ0-F1
#
_cell.length_a   1.000
_cell.length_b   1.000
_cell.length_c   1.000
_cell.angle_alpha   90.00
_cell.angle_beta   90.00
_cell.angle_gamma   90.00
#
_symmetry.space_group_name_H-M   'P 1'
#
loop_
_entity.id
_entity.type
_entity.pdbx_description
1 polymer ?
#
loop_
_entity_poly.entity_id
_entity_poly.type
_entity_poly.pdbx_seq_one_letter_code
_entity_poly.pdbx_strand_id
1 'polypeptide(L)'
;MGMDFESLLFELTPLFDSNVQNQTLHQNILTSLDKLAVVLRSEFNRDLVRESGLLSKLCNVQFEIDITDIFSEIIRCLANAVADNDSNREIIIKNTDLLNTVKKIIDNFDYLTDATDSFEICKRSLILLRNLFIEEIPKDKQVLESFVSSFMSYILNNCQNISINLNNEYLSEVSKIVYDLLSSFLDDEKIYTEQTFYENCVPPYPQMLTLLEEYSKRITKMGDLFKDHREGEEQEEKDDEEYEEPSDLTNIIFMSEIIEKILKKSIQLTEENESLNGLKLLLSSLNNLENCNFQFPSKLILLRRISFIIQCVTSNLALDLPDNDFRNQLSFDLTIYSFENIFNLFQVISKDESVKNYQISVLSFIISNMLDDKTNLKKWQSAYSITKYIHLVYETYQYSDPYLYIPILDLIRKSVSIVNIIDDTKALELVWKFANDHIVERLDLIQDLARFYKLMMNKLLAIEYGQLLFESNILTYEKLYCKDYVMMILLISKLSKYLLQSDNNKKLFELIDKSIDGVTNENEKVSTVLPEFFKAIGVYIREYSLINNNNLVFYLSENKLNFIHLLKIVVNDKEHQSPATLNNLKFCIGMVISNENVKSKFEEEDISILKGLFGNI
;
A
#
# COMPACT_ATOMS: atom_id res chain seq x y z
N MET A 1 53.22 -2.35 -4.63
CA MET A 1 54.32 -1.44 -4.23
C MET A 1 53.74 -0.54 -3.15
N GLY A 2 54.24 -0.62 -1.92
CA GLY A 2 53.78 0.23 -0.83
C GLY A 2 54.24 1.67 -1.08
N MET A 3 53.34 2.63 -0.91
CA MET A 3 53.67 4.05 -0.97
C MET A 3 54.53 4.43 0.25
N ASP A 4 55.46 5.36 0.05
CA ASP A 4 56.17 6.00 1.15
C ASP A 4 55.24 7.01 1.85
N PHE A 5 54.48 6.51 2.84
CA PHE A 5 53.59 7.32 3.65
C PHE A 5 54.33 8.35 4.50
N GLU A 6 55.61 8.14 4.81
CA GLU A 6 56.42 9.12 5.55
C GLU A 6 56.70 10.34 4.67
N SER A 7 57.02 10.14 3.39
CA SER A 7 57.17 11.24 2.41
C SER A 7 55.86 12.01 2.24
N LEU A 8 54.72 11.32 2.15
CA LEU A 8 53.42 11.98 1.97
C LEU A 8 52.95 12.72 3.24
N LEU A 9 53.24 12.18 4.43
CA LEU A 9 53.05 12.87 5.71
C LEU A 9 53.88 14.15 5.79
N PHE A 10 55.13 14.10 5.34
CA PHE A 10 56.01 15.27 5.29
C PHE A 10 55.46 16.33 4.33
N GLU A 11 55.02 15.93 3.13
CA GLU A 11 54.40 16.82 2.14
C GLU A 11 53.11 17.50 2.66
N LEU A 12 52.33 16.81 3.50
CA LEU A 12 51.10 17.32 4.11
C LEU A 12 51.31 18.07 5.43
N THR A 13 52.50 18.04 6.03
CA THR A 13 52.79 18.71 7.31
C THR A 13 52.38 20.20 7.34
N PRO A 14 52.60 20.99 6.26
CA PRO A 14 52.19 22.41 6.23
C PRO A 14 50.68 22.65 6.39
N LEU A 15 49.84 21.63 6.12
CA LEU A 15 48.40 21.70 6.33
C LEU A 15 48.04 21.80 7.83
N PHE A 16 48.88 21.24 8.70
CA PHE A 16 48.63 21.13 10.14
C PHE A 16 49.30 22.24 10.97
N ASP A 17 50.30 22.92 10.40
CA ASP A 17 51.17 23.85 11.13
C ASP A 17 50.83 25.35 10.91
N SER A 18 49.71 25.66 10.25
CA SER A 18 49.11 27.02 10.07
C SER A 18 49.92 28.02 9.20
N ASN A 19 49.76 27.94 7.86
CA ASN A 19 49.61 29.07 6.92
C ASN A 19 49.61 28.58 5.46
N VAL A 20 48.42 28.33 4.92
CA VAL A 20 48.24 27.78 3.56
C VAL A 20 48.16 28.88 2.47
N GLN A 21 48.33 30.16 2.84
CA GLN A 21 48.12 31.32 1.95
C GLN A 21 49.14 31.47 0.79
N ASN A 22 50.18 30.64 0.73
CA ASN A 22 51.11 30.64 -0.41
C ASN A 22 50.57 29.78 -1.55
N GLN A 23 50.31 30.37 -2.73
CA GLN A 23 49.76 29.66 -3.90
C GLN A 23 50.57 28.42 -4.33
N THR A 24 51.90 28.45 -4.21
CA THR A 24 52.74 27.29 -4.54
C THR A 24 52.58 26.18 -3.51
N LEU A 25 52.44 26.55 -2.23
CA LEU A 25 52.18 25.60 -1.15
C LEU A 25 50.78 25.00 -1.27
N HIS A 26 49.78 25.82 -1.59
CA HIS A 26 48.40 25.40 -1.85
C HIS A 26 48.34 24.31 -2.93
N GLN A 27 48.99 24.53 -4.07
CA GLN A 27 49.02 23.55 -5.17
C GLN A 27 49.76 22.25 -4.80
N ASN A 28 50.85 22.35 -4.03
CA ASN A 28 51.60 21.19 -3.56
C ASN A 28 50.76 20.35 -2.59
N ILE A 29 50.02 20.98 -1.68
CA ILE A 29 49.10 20.30 -0.76
C ILE A 29 47.99 19.60 -1.55
N LEU A 30 47.35 20.28 -2.50
CA LEU A 30 46.33 19.69 -3.37
C LEU A 30 46.84 18.45 -4.11
N THR A 31 48.04 18.54 -4.69
CA THR A 31 48.67 17.41 -5.41
C THR A 31 48.95 16.23 -4.47
N SER A 32 49.35 16.53 -3.23
CA SER A 32 49.65 15.51 -2.21
C SER A 32 48.38 14.82 -1.71
N LEU A 33 47.31 15.59 -1.50
CA LEU A 33 45.98 15.05 -1.16
C LEU A 33 45.39 14.24 -2.33
N ASP A 34 45.60 14.65 -3.58
CA ASP A 34 45.14 13.89 -4.73
C ASP A 34 45.80 12.51 -4.80
N LYS A 35 47.13 12.46 -4.62
CA LYS A 35 47.86 11.19 -4.50
C LYS A 35 47.32 10.35 -3.35
N LEU A 36 47.11 10.95 -2.18
CA LEU A 36 46.57 10.25 -1.01
C LEU A 36 45.20 9.64 -1.31
N ALA A 37 44.28 10.42 -1.88
CA ALA A 37 42.93 9.97 -2.21
C ALA A 37 42.94 8.74 -3.12
N VAL A 38 43.80 8.72 -4.15
CA VAL A 38 43.93 7.57 -5.07
C VAL A 38 44.43 6.33 -4.34
N VAL A 39 45.39 6.50 -3.43
CA VAL A 39 46.06 5.39 -2.71
C VAL A 39 45.14 4.75 -1.68
N LEU A 40 44.27 5.54 -1.07
CA LEU A 40 43.24 5.08 -0.12
C LEU A 40 42.16 4.19 -0.77
N ARG A 41 42.15 4.04 -2.10
CA ARG A 41 41.29 3.04 -2.76
C ARG A 41 41.68 1.60 -2.40
N SER A 42 42.94 1.35 -2.01
CA SER A 42 43.40 0.03 -1.56
C SER A 42 43.15 -0.18 -0.07
N GLU A 43 42.51 -1.30 0.30
CA GLU A 43 42.17 -1.67 1.68
C GLU A 43 43.36 -1.55 2.66
N PHE A 44 44.52 -2.14 2.31
CA PHE A 44 45.74 -2.06 3.12
C PHE A 44 46.16 -0.62 3.48
N ASN A 45 45.97 0.32 2.56
CA ASN A 45 46.35 1.72 2.77
C ASN A 45 45.36 2.47 3.67
N ARG A 46 44.10 2.01 3.74
CA ARG A 46 43.08 2.54 4.67
C ARG A 46 43.47 2.25 6.12
N ASP A 47 44.07 1.10 6.39
CA ASP A 47 44.57 0.79 7.73
C ASP A 47 45.83 1.59 8.09
N LEU A 48 46.77 1.72 7.14
CA LEU A 48 48.00 2.49 7.36
C LEU A 48 47.74 3.98 7.64
N VAL A 49 46.76 4.61 6.97
CA VAL A 49 46.42 6.02 7.24
C VAL A 49 45.85 6.22 8.64
N ARG A 50 45.19 5.20 9.20
CA ARG A 50 44.73 5.18 10.59
C ARG A 50 45.90 5.00 11.55
N GLU A 51 46.73 3.98 11.34
CA GLU A 51 47.85 3.64 12.22
C GLU A 51 48.88 4.76 12.32
N SER A 52 49.10 5.50 11.23
CA SER A 52 50.00 6.66 11.20
C SER A 52 49.44 7.91 11.91
N GLY A 53 48.16 7.90 12.32
CA GLY A 53 47.47 9.06 12.90
C GLY A 53 47.14 10.17 11.89
N LEU A 54 47.44 9.98 10.60
CA LEU A 54 47.12 10.95 9.54
C LEU A 54 45.61 11.16 9.44
N LEU A 55 44.82 10.09 9.55
CA LEU A 55 43.36 10.16 9.52
C LEU A 55 42.82 11.16 10.55
N SER A 56 43.25 11.05 11.80
CA SER A 56 42.81 11.96 12.88
C SER A 56 43.28 13.40 12.65
N LYS A 57 44.48 13.62 12.09
CA LYS A 57 44.95 14.96 11.75
C LYS A 57 44.11 15.59 10.65
N LEU A 58 43.75 14.83 9.62
CA LEU A 58 42.88 15.29 8.52
C LEU A 58 41.49 15.66 9.03
N CYS A 59 40.91 14.89 9.96
CA CYS A 59 39.61 15.23 10.55
C CYS A 59 39.62 16.54 11.36
N ASN A 60 40.78 16.99 11.85
CA ASN A 60 40.91 18.17 12.70
C ASN A 60 41.27 19.45 11.94
N VAL A 61 41.43 19.39 10.62
CA VAL A 61 41.63 20.59 9.80
C VAL A 61 40.36 21.43 9.82
N GLN A 62 40.47 22.72 10.15
CA GLN A 62 39.32 23.62 10.21
C GLN A 62 38.92 24.08 8.81
N PHE A 63 37.62 24.09 8.52
CA PHE A 63 37.12 24.60 7.24
C PHE A 63 37.09 26.13 7.23
N GLU A 64 37.80 26.72 6.26
CA GLU A 64 37.81 28.16 5.97
C GLU A 64 37.57 28.37 4.46
N ILE A 65 36.91 29.47 4.10
CA ILE A 65 36.56 29.78 2.69
C ILE A 65 37.80 29.76 1.78
N ASP A 66 38.92 30.28 2.28
CA ASP A 66 40.18 30.42 1.54
C ASP A 66 40.88 29.09 1.24
N ILE A 67 40.41 27.96 1.80
CA ILE A 67 40.97 26.61 1.57
C ILE A 67 39.91 25.61 1.09
N THR A 68 38.81 26.07 0.51
CA THR A 68 37.68 25.22 0.08
C THR A 68 38.12 24.05 -0.81
N ASP A 69 39.02 24.27 -1.77
CA ASP A 69 39.52 23.21 -2.65
C ASP A 69 40.33 22.15 -1.90
N ILE A 70 41.18 22.59 -0.97
CA ILE A 70 41.95 21.69 -0.10
C ILE A 70 41.01 20.90 0.80
N PHE A 71 40.03 21.55 1.40
CA PHE A 71 39.08 20.87 2.27
C PHE A 71 38.23 19.86 1.48
N SER A 72 37.84 20.19 0.25
CA SER A 72 37.20 19.27 -0.68
C SER A 72 38.05 18.02 -0.95
N GLU A 73 39.37 18.18 -1.10
CA GLU A 73 40.30 17.06 -1.25
C GLU A 73 40.52 16.27 0.03
N ILE A 74 40.51 16.93 1.19
CA ILE A 74 40.51 16.26 2.51
C ILE A 74 39.26 15.38 2.62
N ILE A 75 38.08 15.89 2.32
CA ILE A 75 36.83 15.12 2.36
C ILE A 75 36.89 13.91 1.42
N ARG A 76 37.47 14.06 0.22
CA ARG A 76 37.69 12.92 -0.69
C ARG A 76 38.62 11.86 -0.10
N CYS A 77 39.70 12.27 0.56
CA CYS A 77 40.58 11.35 1.27
C CYS A 77 39.83 10.63 2.39
N LEU A 78 39.06 11.36 3.21
CA LEU A 78 38.28 10.79 4.30
C LEU A 78 37.24 9.79 3.78
N ALA A 79 36.52 10.12 2.70
CA ALA A 79 35.52 9.24 2.08
C ALA A 79 36.13 7.92 1.60
N ASN A 80 37.32 7.96 1.00
CA ASN A 80 38.04 6.75 0.56
C ASN A 80 38.64 5.98 1.74
N ALA A 81 39.02 6.66 2.82
CA ALA A 81 39.55 6.01 4.02
C ALA A 81 38.50 5.15 4.74
N VAL A 82 37.23 5.54 4.71
CA VAL A 82 36.14 4.84 5.43
C VAL A 82 35.37 3.83 4.60
N ALA A 83 35.52 3.86 3.27
CA ALA A 83 34.95 2.86 2.39
C ALA A 83 35.34 1.45 2.90
N ASP A 84 34.35 0.60 3.17
CA ASP A 84 34.52 -0.77 3.68
C ASP A 84 35.53 -0.92 4.84
N ASN A 85 35.65 0.09 5.73
CA ASN A 85 36.59 0.06 6.85
C ASN A 85 35.96 0.60 8.14
N ASP A 86 35.36 -0.29 8.92
CA ASP A 86 34.60 0.07 10.14
C ASP A 86 35.49 0.74 11.20
N SER A 87 36.74 0.30 11.32
CA SER A 87 37.70 0.90 12.25
C SER A 87 37.96 2.38 11.96
N ASN A 88 37.98 2.77 10.67
CA ASN A 88 38.12 4.16 10.28
C ASN A 88 36.81 4.94 10.46
N ARG A 89 35.65 4.32 10.19
CA ARG A 89 34.34 4.92 10.44
C ARG A 89 34.17 5.31 11.90
N GLU A 90 34.56 4.45 12.83
CA GLU A 90 34.47 4.72 14.28
C GLU A 90 35.24 5.98 14.70
N ILE A 91 36.38 6.27 14.05
CA ILE A 91 37.19 7.44 14.34
C ILE A 91 36.48 8.71 13.85
N ILE A 92 35.98 8.69 12.61
CA ILE A 92 35.32 9.85 12.01
C ILE A 92 33.98 10.15 12.68
N ILE A 93 33.17 9.13 13.00
CA ILE A 93 31.86 9.29 13.66
C ILE A 93 31.99 10.00 15.01
N LYS A 94 33.10 9.78 15.73
CA LYS A 94 33.38 10.44 17.02
C LYS A 94 33.82 11.91 16.87
N ASN A 95 34.12 12.38 15.66
CA ASN A 95 34.55 13.75 15.41
C ASN A 95 33.34 14.64 15.06
N THR A 96 32.69 15.17 16.10
CA THR A 96 31.51 16.03 15.94
C THR A 96 31.79 17.34 15.20
N ASP A 97 33.01 17.88 15.30
CA ASP A 97 33.38 19.14 14.64
C ASP A 97 33.45 19.00 13.13
N LEU A 98 34.01 17.89 12.64
CA LEU A 98 34.00 17.54 11.23
C LEU A 98 32.57 17.30 10.73
N LEU A 99 31.76 16.54 11.48
CA LEU A 99 30.36 16.28 11.10
C LEU A 99 29.53 17.56 11.03
N ASN A 100 29.71 18.48 11.99
CA ASN A 100 29.07 19.80 11.98
C ASN A 100 29.53 20.65 10.79
N THR A 101 30.79 20.52 10.39
CA THR A 101 31.33 21.21 9.22
C THR A 101 30.73 20.67 7.92
N VAL A 102 30.68 19.34 7.77
CA VAL A 102 30.00 18.66 6.67
C VAL A 102 28.53 19.06 6.59
N LYS A 103 27.84 19.10 7.74
CA LYS A 103 26.46 19.58 7.83
C LYS A 103 26.33 21.02 7.30
N LYS A 104 27.19 21.95 7.73
CA LYS A 104 27.16 23.34 7.26
C LYS A 104 27.37 23.46 5.75
N ILE A 105 28.22 22.61 5.16
CA ILE A 105 28.43 22.58 3.70
C ILE A 105 27.13 22.18 2.99
N ILE A 106 26.41 21.18 3.53
CA ILE A 106 25.14 20.70 2.97
C ILE A 106 24.02 21.74 3.17
N ASP A 107 23.91 22.33 4.35
CA ASP A 107 22.88 23.33 4.68
C ASP A 107 22.98 24.59 3.82
N ASN A 108 24.20 24.99 3.48
CA ASN A 108 24.47 26.19 2.70
C ASN A 108 24.50 25.96 1.18
N PHE A 109 24.25 24.72 0.72
CA PHE A 109 24.23 24.42 -0.70
C PHE A 109 23.05 25.12 -1.38
N ASP A 110 23.36 26.00 -2.34
CA ASP A 110 22.37 26.67 -3.18
C ASP A 110 22.50 26.19 -4.63
N TYR A 111 21.41 25.62 -5.13
CA TYR A 111 21.33 25.12 -6.49
C TYR A 111 21.77 26.12 -7.57
N LEU A 112 21.37 27.38 -7.48
CA LEU A 112 21.58 28.35 -8.55
C LEU A 112 23.04 28.81 -8.63
N THR A 113 23.75 28.77 -7.50
CA THR A 113 25.15 29.22 -7.43
C THR A 113 26.14 28.07 -7.46
N ASP A 114 25.77 26.91 -6.92
CA ASP A 114 26.71 25.84 -6.61
C ASP A 114 26.56 24.61 -7.54
N ALA A 115 25.53 24.57 -8.40
CA ALA A 115 25.29 23.46 -9.33
C ALA A 115 26.23 23.44 -10.57
N THR A 116 27.51 23.75 -10.36
CA THR A 116 28.54 23.61 -11.38
C THR A 116 29.53 22.52 -10.97
N ASP A 117 30.19 21.88 -11.94
CA ASP A 117 31.25 20.89 -11.70
C ASP A 117 32.38 21.40 -10.78
N SER A 118 32.45 22.72 -10.55
CA SER A 118 33.41 23.33 -9.64
C SER A 118 33.09 23.14 -8.16
N PHE A 119 31.83 22.85 -7.77
CA PHE A 119 31.42 22.70 -6.37
C PHE A 119 31.43 21.24 -5.87
N GLU A 120 32.52 20.54 -6.12
CA GLU A 120 32.73 19.13 -5.74
C GLU A 120 32.58 18.84 -4.25
N ILE A 121 32.74 19.85 -3.38
CA ILE A 121 32.80 19.67 -1.94
C ILE A 121 31.50 19.12 -1.34
N CYS A 122 30.32 19.55 -1.82
CA CYS A 122 29.04 19.05 -1.32
C CYS A 122 28.82 17.59 -1.72
N LYS A 123 29.02 17.25 -3.00
CA LYS A 123 28.96 15.87 -3.50
C LYS A 123 29.89 14.95 -2.71
N ARG A 124 31.15 15.35 -2.52
CA ARG A 124 32.14 14.57 -1.76
C ARG A 124 31.76 14.45 -0.29
N SER A 125 31.16 15.49 0.30
CA SER A 125 30.65 15.45 1.68
C SER A 125 29.51 14.44 1.83
N LEU A 126 28.61 14.39 0.85
CA LEU A 126 27.52 13.40 0.82
C LEU A 126 28.04 11.97 0.58
N ILE A 127 29.05 11.80 -0.29
CA ILE A 127 29.74 10.50 -0.48
C ILE A 127 30.43 10.06 0.81
N LEU A 128 31.08 10.97 1.54
CA LEU A 128 31.65 10.69 2.86
C LEU A 128 30.56 10.18 3.81
N LEU A 129 29.43 10.89 3.94
CA LEU A 129 28.33 10.46 4.79
C LEU A 129 27.77 9.09 4.37
N ARG A 130 27.59 8.84 3.08
CA ARG A 130 27.17 7.54 2.56
C ARG A 130 28.13 6.41 2.91
N ASN A 131 29.43 6.65 2.80
CA ASN A 131 30.44 5.64 3.17
C ASN A 131 30.56 5.46 4.69
N LEU A 132 30.32 6.51 5.48
CA LEU A 132 30.31 6.41 6.95
C LEU A 132 29.15 5.56 7.44
N PHE A 133 27.98 5.74 6.83
CA PHE A 133 26.71 5.14 7.26
C PHE A 133 26.21 4.07 6.28
N ILE A 134 27.11 3.44 5.52
CA ILE A 134 26.76 2.26 4.72
C ILE A 134 26.28 1.18 5.68
N GLU A 135 25.04 0.72 5.50
CA GLU A 135 24.39 -0.35 6.28
C GLU A 135 24.18 -0.07 7.78
N GLU A 136 24.70 1.04 8.33
CA GLU A 136 24.54 1.44 9.73
C GLU A 136 23.95 2.85 9.87
N ILE A 137 22.81 2.94 10.56
CA ILE A 137 22.18 4.22 10.91
C ILE A 137 22.98 4.89 12.07
N PRO A 138 23.20 6.22 12.05
CA PRO A 138 23.82 6.91 13.16
C PRO A 138 23.16 6.56 14.52
N LYS A 139 23.96 6.02 15.44
CA LYS A 139 23.48 5.64 16.79
C LYS A 139 23.26 6.84 17.70
N ASP A 140 23.97 7.93 17.45
CA ASP A 140 23.77 9.19 18.17
C ASP A 140 22.51 9.89 17.65
N LYS A 141 21.52 10.06 18.54
CA LYS A 141 20.23 10.65 18.22
C LYS A 141 20.34 12.10 17.72
N GLN A 142 21.22 12.91 18.30
CA GLN A 142 21.37 14.31 17.90
C GLN A 142 21.98 14.42 16.51
N VAL A 143 23.00 13.60 16.22
CA VAL A 143 23.62 13.53 14.89
C VAL A 143 22.62 13.06 13.85
N LEU A 144 21.84 12.01 14.15
CA LEU A 144 20.80 11.48 13.27
C LEU A 144 19.76 12.56 12.94
N GLU A 145 19.10 13.13 13.95
CA GLU A 145 18.06 14.15 13.77
C GLU A 145 18.59 15.38 13.02
N SER A 146 19.82 15.79 13.35
CA SER A 146 20.50 16.91 12.71
C SER A 146 20.70 16.69 11.20
N PHE A 147 21.18 15.50 10.79
CA PHE A 147 21.36 15.19 9.37
C PHE A 147 20.04 14.99 8.63
N VAL A 148 19.06 14.33 9.25
CA VAL A 148 17.71 14.20 8.67
C VAL A 148 17.11 15.57 8.38
N SER A 149 17.18 16.49 9.36
CA SER A 149 16.71 17.87 9.21
C SER A 149 17.44 18.63 8.09
N SER A 150 18.77 18.46 7.98
CA SER A 150 19.57 19.03 6.90
C SER A 150 19.19 18.48 5.52
N PHE A 151 19.00 17.17 5.37
CA PHE A 151 18.61 16.56 4.10
C PHE A 151 17.19 16.94 3.69
N MET A 152 16.26 17.01 4.65
CA MET A 152 14.91 17.54 4.41
C MET A 152 14.96 18.99 3.93
N SER A 153 15.74 19.83 4.59
CA SER A 153 15.91 21.24 4.21
C SER A 153 16.54 21.38 2.83
N TYR A 154 17.56 20.56 2.52
CA TYR A 154 18.16 20.48 1.19
C TYR A 154 17.10 20.17 0.13
N ILE A 155 16.27 19.14 0.34
CA ILE A 155 15.24 18.76 -0.62
C ILE A 155 14.24 19.89 -0.79
N LEU A 156 13.75 20.49 0.30
CA LEU A 156 12.73 21.54 0.24
C LEU A 156 13.26 22.81 -0.43
N ASN A 157 14.49 23.24 -0.14
CA ASN A 157 15.09 24.43 -0.73
C ASN A 157 15.38 24.25 -2.23
N ASN A 158 15.68 23.02 -2.65
CA ASN A 158 16.13 22.74 -4.01
C ASN A 158 15.07 22.01 -4.88
N CYS A 159 13.93 21.58 -4.32
CA CYS A 159 12.97 20.70 -5.00
C CYS A 159 12.49 21.23 -6.35
N GLN A 160 12.11 22.51 -6.41
CA GLN A 160 11.65 23.19 -7.62
C GLN A 160 12.74 23.25 -8.69
N ASN A 161 13.96 23.60 -8.28
CA ASN A 161 15.09 23.73 -9.18
C ASN A 161 15.51 22.38 -9.77
N ILE A 162 15.57 21.34 -8.94
CA ILE A 162 15.83 19.96 -9.40
C ILE A 162 14.73 19.52 -10.39
N SER A 163 13.47 19.88 -10.16
CA SER A 163 12.39 19.60 -11.12
C SER A 163 12.54 20.36 -12.44
N ILE A 164 13.14 21.55 -12.45
CA ILE A 164 13.33 22.37 -13.66
C ILE A 164 14.50 21.83 -14.51
N ASN A 165 15.65 21.51 -13.91
CA ASN A 165 16.81 21.00 -14.65
C ASN A 165 17.11 19.53 -14.34
N LEU A 166 16.15 18.66 -14.67
CA LEU A 166 16.25 17.20 -14.57
C LEU A 166 17.46 16.64 -15.33
N ASN A 167 17.84 17.26 -16.45
CA ASN A 167 18.95 16.80 -17.29
C ASN A 167 20.35 17.14 -16.74
N ASN A 168 20.45 17.78 -15.56
CA ASN A 168 21.76 18.02 -14.95
C ASN A 168 22.22 16.76 -14.20
N GLU A 169 23.14 16.02 -14.81
CA GLU A 169 23.67 14.75 -14.30
C GLU A 169 24.29 14.90 -12.91
N TYR A 170 25.12 15.93 -12.69
CA TYR A 170 25.72 16.20 -11.38
C TYR A 170 24.65 16.35 -10.29
N LEU A 171 23.61 17.13 -10.55
CA LEU A 171 22.54 17.35 -9.58
C LEU A 171 21.65 16.12 -9.38
N SER A 172 21.41 15.35 -10.43
CA SER A 172 20.68 14.08 -10.33
C SER A 172 21.43 13.12 -9.40
N GLU A 173 22.76 13.04 -9.51
CA GLU A 173 23.60 12.24 -8.62
C GLU A 173 23.63 12.76 -7.18
N VAL A 174 23.81 14.06 -6.96
CA VAL A 174 23.79 14.66 -5.61
C VAL A 174 22.44 14.42 -4.96
N SER A 175 21.35 14.68 -5.67
CA SER A 175 19.99 14.45 -5.18
C SER A 175 19.75 12.99 -4.87
N LYS A 176 20.24 12.06 -5.70
CA LYS A 176 20.16 10.62 -5.46
C LYS A 176 20.77 10.23 -4.13
N ILE A 177 21.98 10.72 -3.83
CA ILE A 177 22.64 10.43 -2.56
C ILE A 177 21.86 11.03 -1.38
N VAL A 178 21.36 12.26 -1.51
CA VAL A 178 20.54 12.88 -0.45
C VAL A 178 19.26 12.10 -0.19
N TYR A 179 18.53 11.70 -1.24
CA TYR A 179 17.30 10.92 -1.09
C TYR A 179 17.58 9.51 -0.52
N ASP A 180 18.66 8.85 -0.95
CA ASP A 180 19.10 7.54 -0.43
C ASP A 180 19.42 7.61 1.08
N LEU A 181 20.24 8.59 1.48
CA LEU A 181 20.60 8.84 2.88
C LEU A 181 19.39 9.20 3.74
N LEU A 182 18.55 10.12 3.26
CA LEU A 182 17.35 10.52 3.99
C LEU A 182 16.37 9.36 4.12
N SER A 183 16.13 8.60 3.05
CA SER A 183 15.27 7.42 3.13
C SER A 183 15.79 6.43 4.18
N SER A 184 17.10 6.20 4.21
CA SER A 184 17.73 5.30 5.18
C SER A 184 17.66 5.80 6.62
N PHE A 185 17.80 7.12 6.85
CA PHE A 185 17.84 7.71 8.18
C PHE A 185 16.46 8.03 8.75
N LEU A 186 15.47 8.23 7.88
CA LEU A 186 14.11 8.50 8.27
C LEU A 186 13.44 7.21 8.75
N ASP A 187 13.25 7.11 10.06
CA ASP A 187 12.73 5.94 10.75
C ASP A 187 11.23 6.09 11.03
N ASP A 188 10.40 5.24 10.41
CA ASP A 188 8.94 5.32 10.50
C ASP A 188 8.38 4.89 11.86
N GLU A 189 9.13 4.11 12.63
CA GLU A 189 8.80 3.81 14.02
C GLU A 189 9.09 5.01 14.92
N LYS A 190 10.26 5.66 14.78
CA LYS A 190 10.60 6.84 15.59
C LYS A 190 9.70 8.04 15.31
N ILE A 191 9.32 8.27 14.05
CA ILE A 191 8.28 9.27 13.69
C ILE A 191 7.01 9.06 14.53
N TYR A 192 6.65 7.79 14.79
CA TYR A 192 5.45 7.42 15.54
C TYR A 192 5.67 7.50 17.05
N THR A 193 6.79 7.01 17.57
CA THR A 193 6.99 6.82 19.01
C THR A 193 7.69 7.99 19.71
N GLU A 194 8.38 8.87 18.98
CA GLU A 194 9.24 9.91 19.55
C GLU A 194 8.85 11.32 19.08
N GLN A 195 8.19 12.09 19.96
CA GLN A 195 7.75 13.45 19.67
C GLN A 195 8.88 14.38 19.18
N THR A 196 10.05 14.32 19.82
CA THR A 196 11.19 15.18 19.43
C THR A 196 11.70 14.85 18.04
N PHE A 197 11.68 13.56 17.67
CA PHE A 197 12.12 13.13 16.35
C PHE A 197 11.14 13.65 15.29
N TYR A 198 9.83 13.52 15.54
CA TYR A 198 8.79 14.09 14.68
C TYR A 198 8.98 15.60 14.48
N GLU A 199 9.08 16.38 15.57
CA GLU A 199 9.21 17.85 15.51
C GLU A 199 10.47 18.32 14.77
N ASN A 200 11.58 17.57 14.88
CA ASN A 200 12.85 17.94 14.27
C ASN A 200 13.01 17.46 12.82
N CYS A 201 12.35 16.36 12.45
CA CYS A 201 12.61 15.63 11.20
C CYS A 201 11.45 15.67 10.19
N VAL A 202 10.21 15.90 10.64
CA VAL A 202 9.04 15.95 9.75
C VAL A 202 8.78 17.41 9.35
N PRO A 203 8.67 17.72 8.04
CA PRO A 203 8.43 19.07 7.61
C PRO A 203 7.01 19.53 7.99
N PRO A 204 6.81 20.84 8.28
CA PRO A 204 5.49 21.41 8.43
C PRO A 204 4.66 21.25 7.15
N TYR A 205 3.34 21.30 7.31
CA TYR A 205 2.40 20.98 6.24
C TYR A 205 2.59 21.73 4.92
N PRO A 206 2.78 23.06 4.88
CA PRO A 206 2.94 23.78 3.60
C PRO A 206 4.18 23.32 2.82
N GLN A 207 5.25 22.94 3.54
CA GLN A 207 6.46 22.40 2.93
C GLN A 207 6.24 20.97 2.43
N MET A 208 5.45 20.17 3.15
CA MET A 208 5.03 18.85 2.68
C MET A 208 4.17 18.92 1.41
N LEU A 209 3.24 19.88 1.33
CA LEU A 209 2.49 20.14 0.10
C LEU A 209 3.42 20.47 -1.06
N THR A 210 4.38 21.37 -0.84
CA THR A 210 5.40 21.70 -1.85
C THR A 210 6.12 20.43 -2.33
N LEU A 211 6.50 19.53 -1.41
CA LEU A 211 7.13 18.27 -1.75
C LEU A 211 6.21 17.36 -2.60
N LEU A 212 4.93 17.26 -2.25
CA LEU A 212 3.92 16.47 -3.01
C LEU A 212 3.66 17.05 -4.40
N GLU A 213 3.59 18.37 -4.52
CA GLU A 213 3.43 19.05 -5.80
C GLU A 213 4.64 18.80 -6.71
N GLU A 214 5.85 18.91 -6.16
CA GLU A 214 7.08 18.65 -6.92
C GLU A 214 7.21 17.17 -7.32
N TYR A 215 6.86 16.24 -6.43
CA TYR A 215 6.79 14.83 -6.75
C TYR A 215 5.84 14.57 -7.93
N SER A 216 4.64 15.15 -7.89
CA SER A 216 3.62 15.03 -8.95
C SER A 216 4.12 15.61 -10.28
N LYS A 217 4.78 16.78 -10.25
CA LYS A 217 5.36 17.41 -11.44
C LYS A 217 6.46 16.55 -12.07
N ARG A 218 7.33 15.94 -11.26
CA ARG A 218 8.41 15.07 -11.77
C ARG A 218 7.90 13.82 -12.44
N ILE A 219 6.91 13.16 -11.86
CA ILE A 219 6.25 12.01 -12.49
C ILE A 219 5.63 12.41 -13.82
N THR A 220 4.96 13.56 -13.86
CA THR A 220 4.34 14.09 -15.08
C THR A 220 5.39 14.33 -16.17
N LYS A 221 6.48 15.04 -15.84
CA LYS A 221 7.59 15.29 -16.77
C LYS A 221 8.25 14.01 -17.27
N MET A 222 8.48 13.04 -16.38
CA MET A 222 9.03 11.73 -16.76
C MET A 222 8.10 10.98 -17.71
N GLY A 223 6.78 10.98 -17.44
CA GLY A 223 5.79 10.40 -18.32
C GLY A 223 5.79 11.03 -19.72
N ASP A 224 6.08 12.34 -19.81
CA ASP A 224 6.18 13.07 -21.07
C ASP A 224 7.50 12.79 -21.81
N LEU A 225 8.65 12.73 -21.12
CA LEU A 225 9.94 12.33 -21.72
C LEU A 225 9.85 10.96 -22.41
N PHE A 226 9.16 10.01 -21.79
CA PHE A 226 8.96 8.68 -22.37
C PHE A 226 7.98 8.63 -23.56
N LYS A 227 7.14 9.66 -23.73
CA LYS A 227 6.30 9.78 -24.94
C LYS A 227 7.14 10.32 -26.10
N ASP A 228 7.97 11.33 -25.83
CA ASP A 228 8.78 12.01 -26.84
C ASP A 228 9.86 11.09 -27.44
N HIS A 229 10.44 10.18 -26.65
CA HIS A 229 11.40 9.18 -27.15
C HIS A 229 10.85 8.27 -28.26
N ARG A 230 9.52 8.14 -28.40
CA ARG A 230 8.91 7.35 -29.48
C ARG A 230 8.68 8.11 -30.78
N GLU A 231 8.56 9.44 -30.75
CA GLU A 231 8.33 10.20 -31.99
C GLU A 231 9.62 10.38 -32.81
N GLY A 232 10.80 10.14 -32.20
CA GLY A 232 12.10 10.17 -32.88
C GLY A 232 12.63 8.82 -33.37
N GLU A 233 12.12 7.71 -32.83
CA GLU A 233 12.65 6.35 -33.07
C GLU A 233 11.55 5.39 -33.56
N GLU A 234 10.95 5.70 -34.71
CA GLU A 234 10.38 4.65 -35.58
C GLU A 234 11.53 3.87 -36.25
N GLN A 235 12.38 3.18 -35.49
CA GLN A 235 13.36 2.27 -36.08
C GLN A 235 13.72 1.13 -35.13
N GLU A 236 13.24 -0.05 -35.53
CA GLU A 236 13.71 -1.39 -35.18
C GLU A 236 13.45 -1.86 -33.74
N GLU A 237 12.58 -2.87 -33.65
CA GLU A 237 12.64 -3.94 -32.66
C GLU A 237 14.07 -4.51 -32.65
N LYS A 238 14.98 -3.86 -31.93
CA LYS A 238 16.19 -4.50 -31.43
C LYS A 238 15.85 -5.07 -30.07
N ASP A 239 15.77 -6.40 -30.07
CA ASP A 239 15.84 -7.24 -28.89
C ASP A 239 16.87 -6.70 -27.88
N ASP A 240 16.43 -6.56 -26.62
CA ASP A 240 17.26 -6.69 -25.42
C ASP A 240 18.62 -5.95 -25.41
N GLU A 241 18.67 -4.68 -25.82
CA GLU A 241 19.69 -3.78 -25.25
C GLU A 241 19.25 -3.43 -23.82
N GLU A 242 20.13 -3.66 -22.83
CA GLU A 242 19.91 -3.38 -21.41
C GLU A 242 19.36 -1.95 -21.24
N TYR A 243 18.02 -1.84 -21.15
CA TYR A 243 17.39 -0.56 -20.87
C TYR A 243 17.78 -0.15 -19.46
N GLU A 244 18.70 0.80 -19.37
CA GLU A 244 19.09 1.43 -18.11
C GLU A 244 18.01 2.46 -17.74
N GLU A 245 17.32 2.19 -16.63
CA GLU A 245 16.32 3.12 -16.08
C GLU A 245 16.98 4.49 -15.82
N PRO A 246 16.38 5.61 -16.26
CA PRO A 246 16.93 6.94 -16.03
C PRO A 246 17.25 7.16 -14.55
N SER A 247 18.38 7.80 -14.25
CA SER A 247 18.80 8.11 -12.87
C SER A 247 17.71 8.83 -12.07
N ASP A 248 16.93 9.69 -12.72
CA ASP A 248 15.80 10.40 -12.12
C ASP A 248 14.66 9.49 -11.68
N LEU A 249 14.49 8.31 -12.26
CA LEU A 249 13.52 7.33 -11.79
C LEU A 249 13.86 6.85 -10.38
N THR A 250 15.16 6.64 -10.12
CA THR A 250 15.63 6.31 -8.78
C THR A 250 15.31 7.45 -7.79
N ASN A 251 15.47 8.71 -8.22
CA ASN A 251 15.12 9.87 -7.40
C ASN A 251 13.62 9.90 -7.06
N ILE A 252 12.74 9.62 -8.04
CA ILE A 252 11.28 9.55 -7.82
C ILE A 252 10.92 8.40 -6.87
N ILE A 253 11.58 7.25 -6.99
CA ILE A 253 11.37 6.10 -6.10
C ILE A 253 11.76 6.47 -4.67
N PHE A 254 12.95 7.00 -4.43
CA PHE A 254 13.34 7.39 -3.06
C PHE A 254 12.46 8.51 -2.51
N MET A 255 12.10 9.51 -3.33
CA MET A 255 11.19 10.57 -2.94
C MET A 255 9.82 10.01 -2.52
N SER A 256 9.29 9.03 -3.25
CA SER A 256 8.04 8.34 -2.86
C SER A 256 8.19 7.59 -1.54
N GLU A 257 9.34 6.99 -1.24
CA GLU A 257 9.59 6.32 0.04
C GLU A 257 9.61 7.28 1.22
N ILE A 258 10.28 8.41 1.06
CA ILE A 258 10.31 9.47 2.06
C ILE A 258 8.89 9.98 2.31
N ILE A 259 8.14 10.31 1.24
CA ILE A 259 6.76 10.77 1.33
C ILE A 259 5.87 9.75 2.03
N GLU A 260 5.99 8.47 1.69
CA GLU A 260 5.24 7.37 2.32
C GLU A 260 5.57 7.23 3.81
N LYS A 261 6.86 7.22 4.18
CA LYS A 261 7.30 7.10 5.58
C LYS A 261 6.75 8.22 6.43
N ILE A 262 6.74 9.45 5.91
CA ILE A 262 6.15 10.60 6.61
C ILE A 262 4.63 10.40 6.70
N LEU A 263 3.93 10.23 5.57
CA LEU A 263 2.46 10.23 5.51
C LEU A 263 1.78 9.04 6.17
N LYS A 264 2.37 7.84 6.14
CA LYS A 264 1.74 6.58 6.59
C LYS A 264 1.22 6.66 8.03
N LYS A 265 1.83 7.51 8.86
CA LYS A 265 1.55 7.61 10.29
C LYS A 265 1.51 9.05 10.83
N SER A 266 1.71 10.06 9.98
CA SER A 266 1.76 11.43 10.45
C SER A 266 1.71 12.46 9.33
N ILE A 267 0.77 13.38 9.38
CA ILE A 267 0.93 14.78 8.96
C ILE A 267 -0.34 15.53 9.38
N GLN A 268 -0.15 16.71 9.95
CA GLN A 268 -1.22 17.70 10.10
C GLN A 268 -1.58 18.19 8.71
N LEU A 269 -2.71 17.78 8.15
CA LEU A 269 -3.27 18.49 7.02
C LEU A 269 -4.09 19.66 7.60
N THR A 270 -3.90 20.86 7.09
CA THR A 270 -4.70 22.05 7.44
C THR A 270 -4.97 22.81 6.15
N GLU A 271 -6.20 23.29 5.93
CA GLU A 271 -6.63 24.07 4.74
C GLU A 271 -7.04 23.21 3.51
N GLU A 272 -8.36 23.14 3.25
CA GLU A 272 -8.99 22.34 2.17
C GLU A 272 -8.47 22.67 0.76
N ASN A 273 -8.29 23.95 0.43
CA ASN A 273 -8.02 24.35 -0.97
C ASN A 273 -6.65 23.89 -1.48
N GLU A 274 -5.59 24.09 -0.69
CA GLU A 274 -4.23 23.69 -1.07
C GLU A 274 -4.09 22.16 -1.07
N SER A 275 -4.70 21.51 -0.06
CA SER A 275 -4.80 20.05 0.04
C SER A 275 -5.50 19.41 -1.17
N LEU A 276 -6.57 20.05 -1.66
CA LEU A 276 -7.31 19.63 -2.84
C LEU A 276 -6.52 19.86 -4.13
N ASN A 277 -5.73 20.93 -4.20
CA ASN A 277 -4.83 21.17 -5.33
C ASN A 277 -3.74 20.09 -5.40
N GLY A 278 -3.08 19.78 -4.28
CA GLY A 278 -2.10 18.70 -4.19
C GLY A 278 -2.69 17.35 -4.62
N LEU A 279 -3.91 17.02 -4.16
CA LEU A 279 -4.63 15.81 -4.58
C LEU A 279 -4.89 15.78 -6.09
N LYS A 280 -5.31 16.90 -6.70
CA LYS A 280 -5.53 16.99 -8.15
C LYS A 280 -4.24 16.76 -8.93
N LEU A 281 -3.12 17.30 -8.46
CA LEU A 281 -1.81 17.11 -9.08
C LEU A 281 -1.36 15.64 -8.99
N LEU A 282 -1.54 15.00 -7.83
CA LEU A 282 -1.26 13.57 -7.66
C LEU A 282 -2.12 12.71 -8.60
N LEU A 283 -3.44 12.95 -8.65
CA LEU A 283 -4.35 12.25 -9.56
C LEU A 283 -3.98 12.46 -11.03
N SER A 284 -3.56 13.67 -11.42
CA SER A 284 -3.10 13.98 -12.78
C SER A 284 -1.81 13.23 -13.10
N SER A 285 -0.84 13.21 -12.18
CA SER A 285 0.42 12.50 -12.35
C SER A 285 0.23 10.98 -12.47
N LEU A 286 -0.70 10.43 -11.69
CA LEU A 286 -1.12 9.02 -11.76
C LEU A 286 -1.68 8.68 -13.14
N ASN A 287 -2.54 9.55 -13.69
CA ASN A 287 -3.10 9.38 -15.03
C ASN A 287 -2.01 9.46 -16.11
N ASN A 288 -1.10 10.43 -16.00
CA ASN A 288 -0.03 10.59 -16.98
C ASN A 288 0.86 9.34 -17.00
N LEU A 289 1.26 8.87 -15.82
CA LEU A 289 2.08 7.66 -15.70
C LEU A 289 1.36 6.43 -16.22
N GLU A 290 0.08 6.23 -15.90
CA GLU A 290 -0.68 5.07 -16.38
C GLU A 290 -0.77 5.06 -17.91
N ASN A 291 -1.03 6.23 -18.50
CA ASN A 291 -1.10 6.48 -19.95
C ASN A 291 0.25 6.48 -20.68
N CYS A 292 1.37 6.44 -19.97
CA CYS A 292 2.68 6.35 -20.60
C CYS A 292 2.80 4.99 -21.31
N ASN A 293 2.88 4.98 -22.64
CA ASN A 293 2.96 3.72 -23.40
C ASN A 293 4.27 2.96 -23.20
N PHE A 294 5.32 3.66 -22.77
CA PHE A 294 6.62 3.07 -22.47
C PHE A 294 6.52 2.18 -21.22
N GLN A 295 6.97 0.93 -21.36
CA GLN A 295 7.00 -0.04 -20.28
C GLN A 295 8.40 -0.05 -19.70
N PHE A 296 8.49 0.14 -18.39
CA PHE A 296 9.74 0.03 -17.64
C PHE A 296 9.49 -0.76 -16.35
N PRO A 297 10.49 -1.49 -15.83
CA PRO A 297 10.34 -2.39 -14.69
C PRO A 297 9.63 -1.73 -13.49
N SER A 298 9.98 -0.49 -13.17
CA SER A 298 9.45 0.22 -11.99
C SER A 298 8.08 0.89 -12.19
N LYS A 299 7.45 0.80 -13.37
CA LYS A 299 6.18 1.51 -13.65
C LYS A 299 5.06 1.09 -12.72
N LEU A 300 4.85 -0.22 -12.57
CA LEU A 300 3.82 -0.78 -11.69
C LEU A 300 4.06 -0.41 -10.23
N ILE A 301 5.33 -0.38 -9.81
CA ILE A 301 5.73 0.03 -8.46
C ILE A 301 5.31 1.48 -8.24
N LEU A 302 5.69 2.40 -9.13
CA LEU A 302 5.33 3.81 -9.02
C LEU A 302 3.81 4.04 -9.00
N LEU A 303 3.04 3.38 -9.88
CA LEU A 303 1.58 3.52 -9.90
C LEU A 303 0.95 3.12 -8.56
N ARG A 304 1.40 2.02 -7.96
CA ARG A 304 0.94 1.57 -6.64
C ARG A 304 1.38 2.51 -5.52
N ARG A 305 2.60 3.02 -5.56
CA ARG A 305 3.15 3.98 -4.59
C ARG A 305 2.42 5.31 -4.61
N ILE A 306 2.20 5.91 -5.79
CA ILE A 306 1.39 7.14 -5.92
C ILE A 306 -0.02 6.90 -5.37
N SER A 307 -0.62 5.76 -5.68
CA SER A 307 -1.95 5.40 -5.15
C SER A 307 -1.94 5.30 -3.63
N PHE A 308 -0.92 4.65 -3.06
CA PHE A 308 -0.75 4.55 -1.62
C PHE A 308 -0.49 5.90 -0.96
N ILE A 309 0.31 6.79 -1.57
CA ILE A 309 0.51 8.18 -1.13
C ILE A 309 -0.83 8.91 -1.09
N ILE A 310 -1.65 8.83 -2.15
CA ILE A 310 -2.98 9.45 -2.17
C ILE A 310 -3.85 8.85 -1.06
N GLN A 311 -3.80 7.53 -0.86
CA GLN A 311 -4.51 6.89 0.24
C GLN A 311 -4.04 7.46 1.58
N CYS A 312 -2.74 7.61 1.86
CA CYS A 312 -2.26 8.18 3.12
C CYS A 312 -2.69 9.63 3.30
N VAL A 313 -2.54 10.49 2.28
CA VAL A 313 -3.01 11.89 2.32
C VAL A 313 -4.52 11.96 2.64
N THR A 314 -5.31 11.01 2.15
CA THR A 314 -6.77 11.02 2.32
C THR A 314 -7.27 10.17 3.50
N SER A 315 -6.40 9.36 4.11
CA SER A 315 -6.72 8.41 5.20
C SER A 315 -6.31 8.88 6.59
N ASN A 316 -6.09 10.18 6.79
CA ASN A 316 -5.91 10.75 8.13
C ASN A 316 -7.15 10.60 9.06
N LEU A 317 -8.12 9.77 8.66
CA LEU A 317 -9.41 9.50 9.28
C LEU A 317 -9.44 8.26 10.20
N ALA A 318 -8.38 7.47 10.28
CA ALA A 318 -8.46 6.12 10.89
C ALA A 318 -7.27 5.71 11.78
N LEU A 319 -6.48 6.65 12.29
CA LEU A 319 -5.50 6.31 13.32
C LEU A 319 -6.22 6.26 14.69
N ASP A 320 -6.60 5.06 15.12
CA ASP A 320 -6.92 4.78 16.54
C ASP A 320 -5.64 4.91 17.37
N LEU A 321 -5.21 6.15 17.60
CA LEU A 321 -4.03 6.44 18.42
C LEU A 321 -4.42 6.32 19.91
N PRO A 322 -3.58 5.71 20.76
CA PRO A 322 -3.81 5.70 22.20
C PRO A 322 -4.00 7.12 22.75
N ASP A 323 -4.84 7.31 23.77
CA ASP A 323 -5.15 8.64 24.33
C ASP A 323 -3.90 9.47 24.72
N ASN A 324 -2.78 8.80 25.05
CA ASN A 324 -1.52 9.42 25.44
C ASN A 324 -0.57 9.73 24.27
N ASP A 325 -0.96 9.44 23.03
CA ASP A 325 -0.16 9.75 21.85
C ASP A 325 -0.12 11.27 21.63
N PHE A 326 1.08 11.85 21.53
CA PHE A 326 1.24 13.30 21.35
C PHE A 326 0.54 13.79 20.08
N ARG A 327 0.35 12.92 19.08
CA ARG A 327 -0.37 13.27 17.85
C ARG A 327 -1.84 13.53 18.09
N ASN A 328 -2.47 12.94 19.10
CA ASN A 328 -3.83 13.30 19.50
C ASN A 328 -3.95 14.76 19.99
N GLN A 329 -2.83 15.40 20.36
CA GLN A 329 -2.79 16.82 20.70
C GLN A 329 -2.62 17.71 19.47
N LEU A 330 -2.32 17.14 18.30
CA LEU A 330 -2.24 17.87 17.05
C LEU A 330 -3.65 18.12 16.53
N SER A 331 -3.90 19.34 16.06
CA SER A 331 -5.17 19.69 15.43
C SER A 331 -5.26 19.05 14.04
N PHE A 332 -5.78 17.82 13.96
CA PHE A 332 -6.15 17.23 12.68
C PHE A 332 -7.51 17.75 12.24
N ASP A 333 -7.57 18.34 11.05
CA ASP A 333 -8.85 18.59 10.41
C ASP A 333 -9.27 17.34 9.63
N LEU A 334 -10.13 16.53 10.27
CA LEU A 334 -10.72 15.33 9.68
C LEU A 334 -11.70 15.64 8.53
N THR A 335 -11.94 16.91 8.22
CA THR A 335 -12.95 17.36 7.25
C THR A 335 -12.38 18.08 6.03
N ILE A 336 -11.05 18.09 5.87
CA ILE A 336 -10.35 18.83 4.80
C ILE A 336 -10.87 18.49 3.41
N TYR A 337 -11.28 17.25 3.18
CA TYR A 337 -11.92 16.87 1.93
C TYR A 337 -13.43 16.79 2.14
N SER A 338 -14.17 17.80 1.66
CA SER A 338 -15.63 17.71 1.60
C SER A 338 -16.08 16.65 0.59
N PHE A 339 -17.18 15.97 0.92
CA PHE A 339 -17.78 14.97 0.04
C PHE A 339 -18.13 15.57 -1.34
N GLU A 340 -18.65 16.80 -1.37
CA GLU A 340 -18.99 17.49 -2.62
C GLU A 340 -17.77 17.64 -3.54
N ASN A 341 -16.61 18.04 -3.00
CA ASN A 341 -15.40 18.25 -3.79
C ASN A 341 -14.85 16.93 -4.36
N ILE A 342 -14.76 15.88 -3.54
CA ILE A 342 -14.32 14.56 -3.99
C ILE A 342 -15.30 13.98 -5.01
N PHE A 343 -16.60 14.13 -4.78
CA PHE A 343 -17.61 13.64 -5.70
C PHE A 343 -17.55 14.38 -7.05
N ASN A 344 -17.33 15.69 -7.05
CA ASN A 344 -17.14 16.47 -8.27
C ASN A 344 -15.90 15.98 -9.04
N LEU A 345 -14.78 15.71 -8.36
CA LEU A 345 -13.59 15.11 -8.99
C LEU A 345 -13.90 13.75 -9.63
N PHE A 346 -14.61 12.88 -8.89
CA PHE A 346 -15.05 11.59 -9.40
C PHE A 346 -15.95 11.73 -10.63
N GLN A 347 -16.89 12.68 -10.64
CA GLN A 347 -17.74 12.92 -11.81
C GLN A 347 -16.97 13.40 -13.04
N VAL A 348 -16.01 14.31 -12.85
CA VAL A 348 -15.18 14.81 -13.96
C VAL A 348 -14.35 13.67 -14.53
N ILE A 349 -13.67 12.92 -13.67
CA ILE A 349 -12.79 11.82 -14.06
C ILE A 349 -13.59 10.65 -14.65
N SER A 350 -14.75 10.28 -14.12
CA SER A 350 -15.57 9.18 -14.69
C SER A 350 -16.12 9.43 -16.09
N LYS A 351 -16.09 10.68 -16.59
CA LYS A 351 -16.61 11.06 -17.91
C LYS A 351 -15.53 11.25 -18.97
N ASP A 352 -14.27 11.33 -18.57
CA ASP A 352 -13.18 11.57 -19.50
C ASP A 352 -12.77 10.25 -20.17
N GLU A 353 -12.80 10.21 -21.49
CA GLU A 353 -12.53 8.99 -22.29
C GLU A 353 -11.06 8.57 -22.21
N SER A 354 -10.16 9.46 -21.78
CA SER A 354 -8.73 9.16 -21.56
C SER A 354 -8.45 8.48 -20.22
N VAL A 355 -9.48 8.33 -19.37
CA VAL A 355 -9.35 7.93 -17.97
C VAL A 355 -9.02 6.47 -17.81
N LYS A 356 -8.20 6.22 -16.79
CA LYS A 356 -7.60 4.94 -16.50
C LYS A 356 -7.87 4.44 -15.08
N ASN A 357 -7.54 3.18 -14.87
CA ASN A 357 -8.03 2.32 -13.81
C ASN A 357 -7.60 2.78 -12.41
N TYR A 358 -6.42 3.39 -12.29
CA TYR A 358 -5.85 3.78 -11.00
C TYR A 358 -6.56 5.00 -10.38
N GLN A 359 -6.90 6.01 -11.17
CA GLN A 359 -7.62 7.19 -10.65
C GLN A 359 -9.00 6.81 -10.10
N ILE A 360 -9.73 5.96 -10.82
CA ILE A 360 -11.04 5.47 -10.39
C ILE A 360 -10.91 4.64 -9.12
N SER A 361 -9.93 3.76 -9.04
CA SER A 361 -9.63 2.96 -7.84
C SER A 361 -9.36 3.84 -6.62
N VAL A 362 -8.47 4.82 -6.76
CA VAL A 362 -8.11 5.76 -5.69
C VAL A 362 -9.29 6.63 -5.26
N LEU A 363 -10.08 7.17 -6.18
CA LEU A 363 -11.28 7.92 -5.82
C LEU A 363 -12.34 7.03 -5.16
N SER A 364 -12.45 5.77 -5.59
CA SER A 364 -13.34 4.80 -4.95
C SER A 364 -12.93 4.53 -3.51
N PHE A 365 -11.62 4.49 -3.24
CA PHE A 365 -11.09 4.39 -1.88
C PHE A 365 -11.50 5.59 -1.02
N ILE A 366 -11.24 6.81 -1.51
CA ILE A 366 -11.55 8.05 -0.78
C ILE A 366 -13.04 8.13 -0.46
N ILE A 367 -13.89 7.89 -1.47
CA ILE A 367 -15.34 7.90 -1.31
C ILE A 367 -15.77 6.82 -0.31
N SER A 368 -15.25 5.58 -0.44
CA SER A 368 -15.59 4.49 0.48
C SER A 368 -15.32 4.86 1.94
N ASN A 369 -14.18 5.50 2.24
CA ASN A 369 -13.87 5.97 3.60
C ASN A 369 -14.85 7.06 4.08
N MET A 370 -15.32 7.93 3.19
CA MET A 370 -16.32 8.94 3.54
C MET A 370 -17.72 8.36 3.80
N LEU A 371 -18.05 7.18 3.27
CA LEU A 371 -19.38 6.55 3.41
C LEU A 371 -19.63 5.93 4.79
N ASP A 372 -18.63 5.89 5.68
CA ASP A 372 -18.84 5.47 7.07
C ASP A 372 -19.74 6.47 7.82
N ASP A 373 -19.77 7.74 7.37
CA ASP A 373 -20.79 8.71 7.78
C ASP A 373 -22.12 8.49 7.03
N LYS A 374 -23.21 8.39 7.80
CA LYS A 374 -24.56 8.18 7.26
C LYS A 374 -25.05 9.35 6.40
N THR A 375 -24.57 10.57 6.62
CA THR A 375 -24.95 11.74 5.83
C THR A 375 -24.32 11.67 4.45
N ASN A 376 -23.01 11.38 4.39
CA ASN A 376 -22.28 11.17 3.14
C ASN A 376 -22.81 9.96 2.35
N LEU A 377 -23.18 8.86 3.02
CA LEU A 377 -23.84 7.72 2.35
C LEU A 377 -25.14 8.13 1.65
N LYS A 378 -25.98 8.93 2.31
CA LYS A 378 -27.22 9.45 1.69
C LYS A 378 -26.91 10.38 0.52
N LYS A 379 -25.91 11.27 0.66
CA LYS A 379 -25.47 12.16 -0.42
C LYS A 379 -25.02 11.34 -1.63
N TRP A 380 -24.15 10.34 -1.44
CA TRP A 380 -23.70 9.41 -2.46
C TRP A 380 -24.86 8.71 -3.17
N GLN A 381 -25.73 8.05 -2.42
CA GLN A 381 -26.88 7.32 -2.99
C GLN A 381 -27.85 8.23 -3.74
N SER A 382 -28.00 9.50 -3.32
CA SER A 382 -28.83 10.47 -4.02
C SER A 382 -28.19 11.03 -5.30
N ALA A 383 -26.86 11.11 -5.33
CA ALA A 383 -26.12 11.77 -6.39
C ALA A 383 -25.60 10.80 -7.46
N TYR A 384 -25.40 9.53 -7.11
CA TYR A 384 -24.84 8.52 -8.00
C TYR A 384 -25.45 7.14 -7.72
N SER A 385 -26.03 6.52 -8.75
CA SER A 385 -26.61 5.19 -8.58
C SER A 385 -25.52 4.12 -8.60
N ILE A 386 -25.63 3.14 -7.70
CA ILE A 386 -24.70 2.02 -7.62
C ILE A 386 -24.66 1.22 -8.93
N THR A 387 -25.78 1.10 -9.63
CA THR A 387 -25.85 0.50 -10.96
C THR A 387 -24.94 1.22 -11.97
N LYS A 388 -24.97 2.56 -12.02
CA LYS A 388 -24.08 3.33 -12.91
C LYS A 388 -22.62 3.11 -12.55
N TYR A 389 -22.30 3.04 -11.26
CA TYR A 389 -20.95 2.73 -10.80
C TYR A 389 -20.48 1.35 -11.26
N ILE A 390 -21.33 0.32 -11.11
CA ILE A 390 -21.02 -1.05 -11.55
C ILE A 390 -20.76 -1.11 -13.05
N HIS A 391 -21.63 -0.49 -13.86
CA HIS A 391 -21.43 -0.41 -15.31
C HIS A 391 -20.13 0.30 -15.68
N LEU A 392 -19.84 1.42 -15.02
CA LEU A 392 -18.60 2.17 -15.21
C LEU A 392 -17.37 1.28 -14.94
N VAL A 393 -17.29 0.62 -13.78
CA VAL A 393 -16.12 -0.19 -13.44
C VAL A 393 -16.01 -1.47 -14.27
N TYR A 394 -17.13 -2.04 -14.73
CA TYR A 394 -17.08 -3.32 -15.43
C TYR A 394 -16.98 -3.20 -16.96
N GLU A 395 -17.75 -2.32 -17.57
CA GLU A 395 -17.83 -2.22 -19.03
C GLU A 395 -16.79 -1.25 -19.60
N THR A 396 -16.45 -0.20 -18.85
CA THR A 396 -15.52 0.84 -19.32
C THR A 396 -14.06 0.51 -19.00
N TYR A 397 -13.79 -0.23 -17.92
CA TYR A 397 -12.44 -0.37 -17.38
C TYR A 397 -11.97 -1.83 -17.33
N GLN A 398 -10.80 -2.09 -17.92
CA GLN A 398 -10.11 -3.38 -17.85
C GLN A 398 -8.90 -3.27 -16.93
N TYR A 399 -9.10 -3.61 -15.66
CA TYR A 399 -8.04 -3.61 -14.66
C TYR A 399 -7.09 -4.79 -14.89
N SER A 400 -5.82 -4.49 -15.19
CA SER A 400 -4.75 -5.49 -15.26
C SER A 400 -4.15 -5.79 -13.88
N ASP A 401 -4.13 -4.81 -12.98
CA ASP A 401 -3.62 -4.94 -11.62
C ASP A 401 -4.73 -5.30 -10.61
N PRO A 402 -4.69 -6.49 -9.98
CA PRO A 402 -5.67 -6.87 -8.98
C PRO A 402 -5.72 -5.99 -7.72
N TYR A 403 -4.69 -5.18 -7.44
CA TYR A 403 -4.69 -4.21 -6.33
C TYR A 403 -5.85 -3.21 -6.45
N LEU A 404 -6.26 -2.89 -7.68
CA LEU A 404 -7.27 -1.88 -7.96
C LEU A 404 -8.68 -2.31 -7.60
N TYR A 405 -8.91 -3.62 -7.43
CA TYR A 405 -10.23 -4.14 -7.08
C TYR A 405 -10.60 -3.89 -5.63
N ILE A 406 -9.62 -3.79 -4.72
CA ILE A 406 -9.86 -3.63 -3.28
C ILE A 406 -10.81 -2.46 -2.98
N PRO A 407 -10.51 -1.22 -3.40
CA PRO A 407 -11.37 -0.09 -3.09
C PRO A 407 -12.70 -0.09 -3.85
N ILE A 408 -12.75 -0.73 -5.03
CA ILE A 408 -13.99 -0.89 -5.81
C ILE A 408 -14.96 -1.81 -5.05
N LEU A 409 -14.46 -2.95 -4.57
CA LEU A 409 -15.24 -3.91 -3.78
C LEU A 409 -15.77 -3.28 -2.49
N ASP A 410 -14.94 -2.47 -1.83
CA ASP A 410 -15.34 -1.80 -0.60
C ASP A 410 -16.40 -0.72 -0.85
N LEU A 411 -16.25 0.08 -1.91
CA LEU A 411 -17.25 1.08 -2.29
C LEU A 411 -18.59 0.43 -2.66
N ILE A 412 -18.59 -0.67 -3.43
CA ILE A 412 -19.82 -1.43 -3.72
C ILE A 412 -20.48 -1.89 -2.42
N ARG A 413 -19.69 -2.52 -1.54
CA ARG A 413 -20.17 -3.03 -0.25
C ARG A 413 -20.77 -1.95 0.65
N LYS A 414 -20.14 -0.77 0.74
CA LYS A 414 -20.62 0.34 1.59
C LYS A 414 -21.79 1.09 0.96
N SER A 415 -21.88 1.12 -0.37
CA SER A 415 -22.99 1.76 -1.09
C SER A 415 -24.33 1.05 -0.89
N VAL A 416 -24.31 -0.25 -0.60
CA VAL A 416 -25.52 -1.08 -0.48
C VAL A 416 -25.96 -1.27 0.97
N SER A 417 -27.28 -1.26 1.18
CA SER A 417 -27.91 -1.48 2.49
C SER A 417 -29.25 -2.19 2.34
N ILE A 418 -29.87 -2.56 3.46
CA ILE A 418 -31.20 -3.19 3.45
C ILE A 418 -32.26 -2.27 2.79
N VAL A 419 -32.06 -0.95 2.86
CA VAL A 419 -32.98 0.05 2.27
C VAL A 419 -32.62 0.37 0.82
N ASN A 420 -31.34 0.27 0.47
CA ASN A 420 -30.79 0.62 -0.85
C ASN A 420 -30.01 -0.57 -1.39
N ILE A 421 -30.77 -1.53 -1.95
CA ILE A 421 -30.23 -2.72 -2.61
C ILE A 421 -29.91 -2.43 -4.07
N ILE A 422 -29.27 -3.38 -4.77
CA ILE A 422 -29.12 -3.33 -6.22
C ILE A 422 -30.39 -3.89 -6.85
N ASP A 423 -31.33 -3.00 -7.19
CA ASP A 423 -32.64 -3.35 -7.76
C ASP A 423 -32.60 -3.66 -9.27
N ASP A 424 -31.41 -3.87 -9.83
CA ASP A 424 -31.17 -4.21 -11.23
C ASP A 424 -30.47 -5.57 -11.34
N THR A 425 -31.19 -6.55 -11.92
CA THR A 425 -30.68 -7.91 -12.12
C THR A 425 -29.48 -7.96 -13.05
N LYS A 426 -29.39 -7.08 -14.05
CA LYS A 426 -28.22 -6.99 -14.93
C LYS A 426 -27.02 -6.46 -14.18
N ALA A 427 -27.21 -5.42 -13.36
CA ALA A 427 -26.13 -4.89 -12.54
C ALA A 427 -25.57 -5.95 -11.59
N LEU A 428 -26.43 -6.75 -10.95
CA LEU A 428 -26.01 -7.89 -10.13
C LEU A 428 -25.26 -8.94 -10.96
N GLU A 429 -25.75 -9.29 -12.15
CA GLU A 429 -25.06 -10.22 -13.05
C GLU A 429 -23.66 -9.72 -13.43
N LEU A 430 -23.48 -8.42 -13.69
CA LEU A 430 -22.17 -7.82 -13.92
C LEU A 430 -21.26 -7.91 -12.70
N VAL A 431 -21.79 -7.75 -11.47
CA VAL A 431 -21.00 -7.94 -10.24
C VAL A 431 -20.53 -9.39 -10.12
N TRP A 432 -21.39 -10.38 -10.41
CA TRP A 432 -21.01 -11.78 -10.37
C TRP A 432 -19.95 -12.12 -11.41
N LYS A 433 -20.14 -11.62 -12.63
CA LYS A 433 -19.19 -11.80 -13.72
C LYS A 433 -17.85 -11.14 -13.41
N PHE A 434 -17.87 -9.91 -12.88
CA PHE A 434 -16.68 -9.20 -12.41
C PHE A 434 -15.90 -10.00 -11.38
N ALA A 435 -16.58 -10.44 -10.32
CA ALA A 435 -15.97 -11.23 -9.27
C ALA A 435 -15.37 -12.54 -9.81
N ASN A 436 -16.09 -13.22 -10.72
CA ASN A 436 -15.68 -14.51 -11.25
C ASN A 436 -14.46 -14.39 -12.18
N ASP A 437 -14.51 -13.46 -13.13
CA ASP A 437 -13.52 -13.35 -14.21
C ASP A 437 -12.25 -12.62 -13.74
N HIS A 438 -12.39 -11.69 -12.80
CA HIS A 438 -11.30 -10.78 -12.41
C HIS A 438 -10.73 -11.05 -11.01
N ILE A 439 -11.52 -11.55 -10.06
CA ILE A 439 -11.12 -11.60 -8.66
C ILE A 439 -10.81 -13.02 -8.19
N VAL A 440 -11.69 -14.00 -8.43
CA VAL A 440 -11.59 -15.33 -7.79
C VAL A 440 -10.26 -16.05 -8.09
N GLU A 441 -9.73 -15.91 -9.29
CA GLU A 441 -8.46 -16.53 -9.70
C GLU A 441 -7.23 -15.79 -9.14
N ARG A 442 -7.41 -14.58 -8.61
CA ARG A 442 -6.36 -13.70 -8.09
C ARG A 442 -6.39 -13.55 -6.56
N LEU A 443 -7.31 -14.24 -5.88
CA LEU A 443 -7.47 -14.17 -4.42
C LEU A 443 -6.19 -14.59 -3.67
N ASP A 444 -5.42 -15.52 -4.24
CA ASP A 444 -4.18 -16.03 -3.63
C ASP A 444 -2.97 -15.11 -3.92
N LEU A 445 -3.11 -14.13 -4.82
CA LEU A 445 -2.03 -13.22 -5.24
C LEU A 445 -1.94 -11.96 -4.35
N ILE A 446 -3.04 -11.54 -3.73
CA ILE A 446 -3.10 -10.34 -2.88
C ILE A 446 -3.85 -10.67 -1.59
N GLN A 447 -3.13 -10.63 -0.47
CA GLN A 447 -3.65 -11.03 0.85
C GLN A 447 -4.95 -10.31 1.24
N ASP A 448 -5.04 -9.00 1.01
CA ASP A 448 -6.23 -8.22 1.39
C ASP A 448 -7.41 -8.39 0.42
N LEU A 449 -7.17 -8.78 -0.83
CA LEU A 449 -8.24 -8.92 -1.83
C LEU A 449 -9.29 -9.96 -1.39
N ALA A 450 -8.84 -11.08 -0.80
CA ALA A 450 -9.73 -12.11 -0.26
C ALA A 450 -10.64 -11.61 0.85
N ARG A 451 -10.13 -10.73 1.72
CA ARG A 451 -10.92 -10.11 2.79
C ARG A 451 -12.03 -9.24 2.22
N PHE A 452 -11.71 -8.31 1.31
CA PHE A 452 -12.69 -7.39 0.74
C PHE A 452 -13.70 -8.09 -0.16
N TYR A 453 -13.26 -9.08 -0.94
CA TYR A 453 -14.13 -9.98 -1.69
C TYR A 453 -15.18 -10.65 -0.78
N LYS A 454 -14.73 -11.29 0.30
CA LYS A 454 -15.62 -11.96 1.26
C LYS A 454 -16.59 -11.00 1.93
N LEU A 455 -16.12 -9.82 2.33
CA LEU A 455 -16.95 -8.79 2.95
C LEU A 455 -18.05 -8.29 1.99
N MET A 456 -17.72 -8.07 0.72
CA MET A 456 -18.70 -7.68 -0.30
C MET A 456 -19.71 -8.81 -0.55
N MET A 457 -19.25 -10.03 -0.82
CA MET A 457 -20.12 -11.18 -1.13
C MET A 457 -21.09 -11.47 0.02
N ASN A 458 -20.60 -11.52 1.26
CA ASN A 458 -21.46 -11.74 2.43
C ASN A 458 -22.51 -10.64 2.57
N LYS A 459 -22.13 -9.37 2.32
CA LYS A 459 -23.06 -8.24 2.39
C LYS A 459 -24.16 -8.37 1.34
N LEU A 460 -23.80 -8.61 0.08
CA LEU A 460 -24.76 -8.74 -1.02
C LEU A 460 -25.69 -9.93 -0.80
N LEU A 461 -25.17 -11.12 -0.51
CA LEU A 461 -25.98 -12.31 -0.27
C LEU A 461 -26.92 -12.15 0.94
N ALA A 462 -26.52 -11.38 1.95
CA ALA A 462 -27.35 -11.11 3.12
C ALA A 462 -28.53 -10.16 2.80
N ILE A 463 -28.27 -9.07 2.07
CA ILE A 463 -29.28 -8.01 1.85
C ILE A 463 -30.18 -8.29 0.64
N GLU A 464 -29.65 -8.90 -0.42
CA GLU A 464 -30.38 -9.06 -1.68
C GLU A 464 -31.54 -10.04 -1.56
N TYR A 465 -32.61 -9.79 -2.32
CA TYR A 465 -33.78 -10.65 -2.35
C TYR A 465 -33.50 -11.92 -3.15
N GLY A 466 -34.06 -13.05 -2.71
CA GLY A 466 -33.88 -14.35 -3.38
C GLY A 466 -34.31 -14.34 -4.85
N GLN A 467 -35.34 -13.56 -5.21
CA GLN A 467 -35.77 -13.39 -6.60
C GLN A 467 -34.69 -12.74 -7.47
N LEU A 468 -34.13 -11.61 -7.02
CA LEU A 468 -33.09 -10.88 -7.75
C LEU A 468 -31.82 -11.73 -7.89
N LEU A 469 -31.45 -12.46 -6.83
CA LEU A 469 -30.32 -13.38 -6.89
C LEU A 469 -30.55 -14.51 -7.90
N PHE A 470 -31.76 -15.06 -7.96
CA PHE A 470 -32.11 -16.09 -8.94
C PHE A 470 -32.10 -15.54 -10.37
N GLU A 471 -32.70 -14.38 -10.60
CA GLU A 471 -32.81 -13.73 -11.91
C GLU A 471 -31.48 -13.18 -12.44
N SER A 472 -30.52 -12.85 -11.56
CA SER A 472 -29.15 -12.41 -11.91
C SER A 472 -28.20 -13.56 -12.28
N ASN A 473 -28.72 -14.79 -12.40
CA ASN A 473 -27.96 -15.98 -12.79
C ASN A 473 -26.77 -16.31 -11.88
N ILE A 474 -26.78 -15.95 -10.59
CA ILE A 474 -25.64 -16.19 -9.67
C ILE A 474 -25.13 -17.65 -9.69
N LEU A 475 -26.01 -18.61 -9.94
CA LEU A 475 -25.69 -20.04 -9.95
C LEU A 475 -24.75 -20.47 -11.09
N THR A 476 -24.65 -19.68 -12.17
CA THR A 476 -23.67 -19.95 -13.25
C THR A 476 -22.23 -19.69 -12.80
N TYR A 477 -22.04 -18.89 -11.74
CA TYR A 477 -20.74 -18.47 -11.23
C TYR A 477 -20.32 -19.28 -9.99
N GLU A 478 -20.27 -20.61 -10.13
CA GLU A 478 -20.02 -21.53 -9.02
C GLU A 478 -18.73 -21.25 -8.22
N LYS A 479 -17.68 -20.79 -8.91
CA LYS A 479 -16.40 -20.43 -8.30
C LYS A 479 -16.54 -19.35 -7.21
N LEU A 480 -17.58 -18.51 -7.26
CA LEU A 480 -17.79 -17.41 -6.32
C LEU A 480 -18.09 -17.91 -4.91
N TYR A 481 -19.02 -18.86 -4.80
CA TYR A 481 -19.59 -19.26 -3.51
C TYR A 481 -19.06 -20.60 -3.01
N CYS A 482 -18.56 -21.49 -3.89
CA CYS A 482 -18.10 -22.81 -3.46
C CYS A 482 -16.84 -22.83 -2.60
N LYS A 483 -16.09 -21.72 -2.53
CA LYS A 483 -14.93 -21.59 -1.64
C LYS A 483 -15.30 -21.22 -0.19
N ASP A 484 -16.55 -20.84 0.08
CA ASP A 484 -16.99 -20.40 1.41
C ASP A 484 -18.37 -20.98 1.77
N TYR A 485 -18.39 -21.84 2.80
CA TYR A 485 -19.61 -22.49 3.28
C TYR A 485 -20.69 -21.49 3.72
N VAL A 486 -20.32 -20.34 4.27
CA VAL A 486 -21.28 -19.30 4.68
C VAL A 486 -22.03 -18.76 3.47
N MET A 487 -21.34 -18.56 2.35
CA MET A 487 -21.97 -18.10 1.11
C MET A 487 -22.92 -19.16 0.56
N MET A 488 -22.53 -20.43 0.55
CA MET A 488 -23.40 -21.54 0.13
C MET A 488 -24.67 -21.63 0.99
N ILE A 489 -24.52 -21.53 2.32
CA ILE A 489 -25.63 -21.55 3.28
C ILE A 489 -26.59 -20.38 3.06
N LEU A 490 -26.06 -19.17 2.84
CA LEU A 490 -26.89 -18.00 2.51
C LEU A 490 -27.67 -18.22 1.21
N LEU A 491 -27.04 -18.79 0.18
CA LEU A 491 -27.71 -19.13 -1.08
C LEU A 491 -28.82 -20.16 -0.90
N ILE A 492 -28.62 -21.20 -0.10
CA ILE A 492 -29.68 -22.16 0.25
C ILE A 492 -30.88 -21.41 0.84
N SER A 493 -30.63 -20.57 1.85
CA SER A 493 -31.72 -19.82 2.51
C SER A 493 -32.45 -18.85 1.57
N LYS A 494 -31.77 -18.28 0.57
CA LYS A 494 -32.36 -17.26 -0.33
C LYS A 494 -33.02 -17.88 -1.56
N LEU A 495 -32.45 -18.97 -2.10
CA LEU A 495 -32.84 -19.54 -3.39
C LEU A 495 -33.74 -20.77 -3.28
N SER A 496 -33.90 -21.38 -2.09
CA SER A 496 -34.70 -22.62 -1.91
C SER A 496 -36.06 -22.57 -2.60
N LYS A 497 -36.84 -21.50 -2.39
CA LYS A 497 -38.16 -21.33 -3.01
C LYS A 497 -38.11 -21.39 -4.54
N TYR A 498 -37.16 -20.67 -5.15
CA TYR A 498 -37.05 -20.52 -6.60
C TYR A 498 -36.46 -21.77 -7.26
N LEU A 499 -35.49 -22.41 -6.60
CA LEU A 499 -34.86 -23.63 -7.11
C LEU A 499 -35.75 -24.86 -7.02
N LEU A 500 -36.59 -24.96 -6.00
CA LEU A 500 -37.57 -26.05 -5.91
C LEU A 500 -38.70 -25.93 -6.94
N GLN A 501 -38.97 -24.72 -7.43
CA GLN A 501 -39.99 -24.42 -8.43
C GLN A 501 -39.45 -24.43 -9.87
N SER A 502 -38.14 -24.58 -10.05
CA SER A 502 -37.48 -24.63 -11.36
C SER A 502 -36.85 -26.00 -11.62
N ASP A 503 -36.44 -26.22 -12.87
CA ASP A 503 -35.74 -27.44 -13.29
C ASP A 503 -34.32 -27.57 -12.68
N ASN A 504 -33.87 -26.56 -11.94
CA ASN A 504 -32.53 -26.47 -11.33
C ASN A 504 -32.47 -26.97 -9.88
N ASN A 505 -33.44 -27.78 -9.43
CA ASN A 505 -33.47 -28.36 -8.09
C ASN A 505 -32.19 -29.16 -7.73
N LYS A 506 -31.50 -29.75 -8.72
CA LYS A 506 -30.20 -30.41 -8.54
C LYS A 506 -29.14 -29.47 -7.96
N LYS A 507 -29.09 -28.21 -8.38
CA LYS A 507 -28.09 -27.25 -7.87
C LYS A 507 -28.33 -26.92 -6.39
N LEU A 508 -29.59 -26.88 -5.96
CA LEU A 508 -29.92 -26.75 -4.54
C LEU A 508 -29.42 -27.95 -3.73
N PHE A 509 -29.55 -29.16 -4.28
CA PHE A 509 -29.07 -30.38 -3.64
C PHE A 509 -27.54 -30.37 -3.50
N GLU A 510 -26.82 -29.98 -4.57
CA GLU A 510 -25.36 -29.83 -4.53
C GLU A 510 -24.90 -28.80 -3.49
N LEU A 511 -25.62 -27.68 -3.34
CA LEU A 511 -25.33 -26.69 -2.30
C LEU A 511 -25.52 -27.28 -0.90
N ILE A 512 -26.58 -28.06 -0.69
CA ILE A 512 -26.86 -28.72 0.60
C ILE A 512 -25.78 -29.77 0.89
N ASP A 513 -25.43 -30.63 -0.07
CA ASP A 513 -24.36 -31.64 0.04
C ASP A 513 -23.06 -30.99 0.49
N LYS A 514 -22.57 -29.99 -0.28
CA LYS A 514 -21.30 -29.30 0.02
C LYS A 514 -21.32 -28.59 1.37
N SER A 515 -22.49 -28.07 1.78
CA SER A 515 -22.64 -27.43 3.09
C SER A 515 -22.61 -28.45 4.22
N ILE A 516 -23.21 -29.64 4.04
CA ILE A 516 -23.15 -30.77 4.99
C ILE A 516 -21.71 -31.27 5.13
N ASP A 517 -21.01 -31.48 4.02
CA ASP A 517 -19.61 -31.92 4.01
C ASP A 517 -18.70 -30.91 4.75
N GLY A 518 -18.93 -29.61 4.55
CA GLY A 518 -18.18 -28.55 5.22
C GLY A 518 -18.38 -28.51 6.72
N VAL A 519 -19.61 -28.72 7.20
CA VAL A 519 -19.91 -28.72 8.65
C VAL A 519 -19.56 -30.06 9.34
N THR A 520 -19.19 -31.10 8.60
CA THR A 520 -18.86 -32.43 9.16
C THR A 520 -17.38 -32.77 9.13
N ASN A 521 -16.60 -32.22 8.18
CA ASN A 521 -15.21 -32.64 7.93
C ASN A 521 -14.12 -31.68 8.46
N GLU A 522 -14.44 -30.46 8.94
CA GLU A 522 -13.42 -29.50 9.41
C GLU A 522 -13.29 -29.43 10.94
N ASN A 523 -12.06 -29.56 11.46
CA ASN A 523 -11.75 -29.30 12.86
C ASN A 523 -11.60 -27.78 13.07
N GLU A 524 -12.27 -27.23 14.08
CA GLU A 524 -12.12 -25.88 14.69
C GLU A 524 -13.08 -24.73 14.30
N LYS A 525 -13.81 -24.75 13.16
CA LYS A 525 -14.75 -23.63 12.81
C LYS A 525 -16.23 -23.99 12.67
N VAL A 526 -16.57 -25.28 12.76
CA VAL A 526 -17.91 -25.82 12.52
C VAL A 526 -18.98 -25.18 13.42
N SER A 527 -18.69 -25.02 14.72
CA SER A 527 -19.67 -24.52 15.71
C SER A 527 -20.23 -23.13 15.37
N THR A 528 -19.43 -22.26 14.73
CA THR A 528 -19.84 -20.90 14.38
C THR A 528 -20.80 -20.82 13.19
N VAL A 529 -20.83 -21.84 12.34
CA VAL A 529 -21.62 -21.86 11.09
C VAL A 529 -22.91 -22.68 11.24
N LEU A 530 -22.94 -23.64 12.18
CA LEU A 530 -24.10 -24.49 12.46
C LEU A 530 -25.43 -23.74 12.67
N PRO A 531 -25.51 -22.59 13.38
CA PRO A 531 -26.77 -21.86 13.50
C PRO A 531 -27.35 -21.43 12.14
N GLU A 532 -26.53 -20.86 11.27
CA GLU A 532 -26.97 -20.40 9.95
C GLU A 532 -27.23 -21.60 9.02
N PHE A 533 -26.45 -22.68 9.13
CA PHE A 533 -26.70 -23.93 8.41
C PHE A 533 -28.10 -24.47 8.71
N PHE A 534 -28.43 -24.70 9.99
CA PHE A 534 -29.75 -25.22 10.35
C PHE A 534 -30.87 -24.24 10.02
N LYS A 535 -30.64 -22.93 10.12
CA LYS A 535 -31.61 -21.94 9.66
C LYS A 535 -31.90 -22.09 8.16
N ALA A 536 -30.87 -22.23 7.33
CA ALA A 536 -31.02 -22.41 5.89
C ALA A 536 -31.72 -23.73 5.54
N ILE A 537 -31.36 -24.83 6.21
CA ILE A 537 -32.05 -26.12 6.06
C ILE A 537 -33.51 -26.04 6.50
N GLY A 538 -33.79 -25.36 7.60
CA GLY A 538 -35.16 -25.12 8.06
C GLY A 538 -35.98 -24.34 7.04
N VAL A 539 -35.40 -23.32 6.41
CA VAL A 539 -36.02 -22.59 5.30
C VAL A 539 -36.27 -23.54 4.12
N TYR A 540 -35.30 -24.35 3.71
CA TYR A 540 -35.49 -25.36 2.66
C TYR A 540 -36.67 -26.29 2.94
N ILE A 541 -36.74 -26.87 4.15
CA ILE A 541 -37.84 -27.76 4.56
C ILE A 541 -39.18 -27.02 4.50
N ARG A 542 -39.22 -25.78 5.00
CA ARG A 542 -40.42 -24.94 4.97
C ARG A 542 -40.88 -24.67 3.55
N GLU A 543 -39.99 -24.23 2.66
CA GLU A 543 -40.34 -23.94 1.27
C GLU A 543 -40.81 -25.19 0.53
N TYR A 544 -40.16 -26.35 0.74
CA TYR A 544 -40.64 -27.63 0.20
C TYR A 544 -42.04 -27.97 0.69
N SER A 545 -42.31 -27.77 1.99
CA SER A 545 -43.60 -28.10 2.60
C SER A 545 -44.79 -27.32 2.02
N LEU A 546 -44.52 -26.17 1.40
CA LEU A 546 -45.50 -25.30 0.75
C LEU A 546 -45.76 -25.67 -0.72
N ILE A 547 -44.99 -26.62 -1.28
CA ILE A 547 -45.12 -27.03 -2.68
C ILE A 547 -46.19 -28.11 -2.79
N ASN A 548 -47.23 -27.85 -3.59
CA ASN A 548 -48.34 -28.78 -3.84
C ASN A 548 -48.01 -29.90 -4.85
N ASN A 549 -46.73 -30.20 -5.07
CA ASN A 549 -46.29 -31.21 -6.05
C ASN A 549 -45.68 -32.42 -5.35
N ASN A 550 -46.48 -33.48 -5.18
CA ASN A 550 -46.07 -34.71 -4.50
C ASN A 550 -44.93 -35.48 -5.19
N ASN A 551 -44.65 -35.17 -6.47
CA ASN A 551 -43.62 -35.84 -7.27
C ASN A 551 -42.23 -35.20 -7.14
N LEU A 552 -42.11 -34.05 -6.46
CA LEU A 552 -40.82 -33.42 -6.25
C LEU A 552 -39.98 -34.24 -5.25
N VAL A 553 -38.74 -34.56 -5.60
CA VAL A 553 -37.82 -35.28 -4.70
C VAL A 553 -37.51 -34.42 -3.48
N PHE A 554 -37.67 -35.00 -2.29
CA PHE A 554 -37.26 -34.36 -1.04
C PHE A 554 -35.86 -34.83 -0.64
N TYR A 555 -34.85 -33.98 -0.88
CA TYR A 555 -33.45 -34.38 -0.82
C TYR A 555 -32.99 -34.89 0.55
N LEU A 556 -33.51 -34.34 1.65
CA LEU A 556 -33.13 -34.80 2.99
C LEU A 556 -33.70 -36.20 3.32
N SER A 557 -34.77 -36.64 2.65
CA SER A 557 -35.25 -38.02 2.78
C SER A 557 -34.34 -38.98 2.02
N GLU A 558 -33.94 -38.63 0.80
CA GLU A 558 -32.98 -39.44 0.02
C GLU A 558 -31.62 -39.56 0.73
N ASN A 559 -31.19 -38.50 1.43
CA ASN A 559 -29.93 -38.43 2.18
C ASN A 559 -30.13 -38.51 3.70
N LYS A 560 -31.19 -39.21 4.14
CA LYS A 560 -31.61 -39.28 5.54
C LYS A 560 -30.53 -39.76 6.51
N LEU A 561 -29.68 -40.70 6.08
CA LEU A 561 -28.60 -41.23 6.92
C LEU A 561 -27.58 -40.13 7.28
N ASN A 562 -27.14 -39.35 6.30
CA ASN A 562 -26.19 -38.24 6.51
C ASN A 562 -26.82 -37.14 7.35
N PHE A 563 -28.08 -36.80 7.07
CA PHE A 563 -28.80 -35.78 7.83
C PHE A 563 -28.97 -36.21 9.31
N ILE A 564 -29.50 -37.42 9.57
CA ILE A 564 -29.67 -37.94 10.94
C ILE A 564 -28.32 -38.07 11.67
N HIS A 565 -27.26 -38.47 10.97
CA HIS A 565 -25.92 -38.53 11.55
C HIS A 565 -25.43 -37.16 12.02
N LEU A 566 -25.55 -36.12 11.19
CA LEU A 566 -25.24 -34.74 11.56
C LEU A 566 -26.06 -34.27 12.77
N LEU A 567 -27.37 -34.54 12.80
CA LEU A 567 -28.23 -34.20 13.94
C LEU A 567 -27.71 -34.86 15.23
N LYS A 568 -27.33 -36.14 15.18
CA LYS A 568 -26.79 -36.88 16.34
C LYS A 568 -25.48 -36.28 16.84
N ILE A 569 -24.58 -35.86 15.94
CA ILE A 569 -23.32 -35.21 16.32
C ILE A 569 -23.63 -33.95 17.14
N VAL A 570 -24.47 -33.05 16.61
CA VAL A 570 -24.77 -31.77 17.26
C VAL A 570 -25.55 -31.94 18.58
N VAL A 571 -26.49 -32.89 18.66
CA VAL A 571 -27.27 -33.15 19.88
C VAL A 571 -26.44 -33.82 20.98
N ASN A 572 -25.42 -34.59 20.63
CA ASN A 572 -24.61 -35.32 21.61
C ASN A 572 -23.35 -34.55 22.07
N ASP A 573 -22.91 -33.56 21.29
CA ASP A 573 -21.70 -32.80 21.58
C ASP A 573 -22.00 -31.39 22.09
N LYS A 574 -21.63 -31.11 23.35
CA LYS A 574 -21.86 -29.82 24.01
C LYS A 574 -21.12 -28.66 23.35
N GLU A 575 -20.00 -28.90 22.67
CA GLU A 575 -19.24 -27.83 22.00
C GLU A 575 -20.02 -27.24 20.80
N HIS A 576 -20.96 -28.01 20.24
CA HIS A 576 -21.80 -27.60 19.11
C HIS A 576 -23.15 -26.99 19.53
N GLN A 577 -23.46 -26.96 20.82
CA GLN A 577 -24.78 -26.61 21.38
C GLN A 577 -24.93 -25.14 21.76
N SER A 578 -24.63 -24.22 20.83
CA SER A 578 -25.05 -22.83 21.05
C SER A 578 -26.59 -22.74 21.12
N PRO A 579 -27.18 -21.82 21.90
CA PRO A 579 -28.63 -21.64 21.95
C PRO A 579 -29.25 -21.40 20.58
N ALA A 580 -28.56 -20.66 19.70
CA ALA A 580 -28.99 -20.41 18.33
C ALA A 580 -28.98 -21.70 17.48
N THR A 581 -27.92 -22.52 17.62
CA THR A 581 -27.83 -23.83 16.97
C THR A 581 -29.01 -24.71 17.36
N LEU A 582 -29.24 -24.88 18.67
CA LEU A 582 -30.31 -25.74 19.19
C LEU A 582 -31.70 -25.26 18.79
N ASN A 583 -31.97 -23.95 18.82
CA ASN A 583 -33.25 -23.39 18.40
C ASN A 583 -33.53 -23.64 16.91
N ASN A 584 -32.54 -23.40 16.04
CA ASN A 584 -32.69 -23.63 14.60
C ASN A 584 -32.77 -25.13 14.26
N LEU A 585 -32.03 -25.96 14.99
CA LEU A 585 -32.09 -27.41 14.91
C LEU A 585 -33.47 -27.94 15.29
N LYS A 586 -34.01 -27.47 16.41
CA LYS A 586 -35.37 -27.78 16.89
C LYS A 586 -36.42 -27.36 15.87
N PHE A 587 -36.26 -26.19 15.25
CA PHE A 587 -37.11 -25.77 14.15
C PHE A 587 -37.06 -26.74 12.95
N CYS A 588 -35.86 -27.17 12.51
CA CYS A 588 -35.71 -28.14 11.42
C CYS A 588 -36.43 -29.46 11.72
N ILE A 589 -36.11 -30.07 12.85
CA ILE A 589 -36.66 -31.36 13.26
C ILE A 589 -38.17 -31.24 13.46
N GLY A 590 -38.62 -30.17 14.12
CA GLY A 590 -40.02 -29.86 14.32
C GLY A 590 -40.80 -29.79 13.01
N MET A 591 -40.28 -29.06 12.01
CA MET A 591 -40.90 -28.94 10.69
C MET A 591 -41.04 -30.30 9.97
N VAL A 592 -40.04 -31.17 10.06
CA VAL A 592 -40.11 -32.54 9.50
C VAL A 592 -41.20 -33.36 10.19
N ILE A 593 -41.31 -33.28 11.52
CA ILE A 593 -42.26 -34.09 12.30
C ILE A 593 -43.69 -33.55 12.20
N SER A 594 -43.88 -32.24 12.10
CA SER A 594 -45.20 -31.61 12.18
C SER A 594 -45.91 -31.49 10.83
N ASN A 595 -45.17 -31.45 9.72
CA ASN A 595 -45.76 -31.25 8.39
C ASN A 595 -45.95 -32.59 7.67
N GLU A 596 -47.20 -33.00 7.44
CA GLU A 596 -47.52 -34.31 6.83
C GLU A 596 -46.94 -34.50 5.41
N ASN A 597 -46.79 -33.42 4.62
CA ASN A 597 -46.18 -33.50 3.28
C ASN A 597 -44.69 -33.87 3.36
N VAL A 598 -43.99 -33.39 4.39
CA VAL A 598 -42.56 -33.70 4.61
C VAL A 598 -42.41 -35.02 5.35
N LYS A 599 -43.18 -35.22 6.42
CA LYS A 599 -43.16 -36.41 7.28
C LYS A 599 -43.42 -37.69 6.49
N SER A 600 -44.37 -37.67 5.55
CA SER A 600 -44.69 -38.83 4.70
C SER A 600 -43.55 -39.24 3.76
N LYS A 601 -42.50 -38.43 3.63
CA LYS A 601 -41.28 -38.77 2.87
C LYS A 601 -40.27 -39.56 3.70
N PHE A 602 -40.45 -39.68 5.02
CA PHE A 602 -39.58 -40.47 5.89
C PHE A 602 -40.26 -41.77 6.33
N GLU A 603 -39.47 -42.79 6.65
CA GLU A 603 -40.00 -44.01 7.24
C GLU A 603 -40.36 -43.79 8.72
N GLU A 604 -41.25 -44.62 9.29
CA GLU A 604 -41.67 -44.47 10.68
C GLU A 604 -40.50 -44.57 11.68
N GLU A 605 -39.50 -45.39 11.38
CA GLU A 605 -38.28 -45.53 12.18
C GLU A 605 -37.48 -44.22 12.22
N ASP A 606 -37.30 -43.57 11.08
CA ASP A 606 -36.61 -42.28 10.96
C ASP A 606 -37.34 -41.19 11.76
N ILE A 607 -38.67 -41.14 11.65
CA ILE A 607 -39.50 -40.20 12.41
C ILE A 607 -39.39 -40.46 13.92
N SER A 608 -39.28 -41.72 14.34
CA SER A 608 -39.07 -42.07 15.75
C SER A 608 -37.73 -41.54 16.28
N ILE A 609 -36.65 -41.70 15.49
CA ILE A 609 -35.32 -41.17 15.82
C ILE A 609 -35.38 -39.64 15.94
N LEU A 610 -35.99 -38.96 14.97
CA LEU A 610 -36.14 -37.50 14.97
C LEU A 610 -36.94 -37.00 16.18
N LYS A 611 -38.01 -37.68 16.58
CA LYS A 611 -38.76 -37.38 17.82
C LYS A 611 -37.91 -37.53 19.07
N GLY A 612 -37.07 -38.57 19.13
CA GLY A 612 -36.12 -38.77 20.23
C GLY A 612 -35.11 -37.62 20.32
N LEU A 613 -34.52 -37.22 19.19
CA LEU A 613 -33.61 -36.08 19.12
C LEU A 613 -34.30 -34.76 19.49
N PHE A 614 -35.53 -34.53 19.02
CA PHE A 614 -36.32 -33.35 19.37
C PHE A 614 -36.62 -33.25 20.86
N GLY A 615 -36.84 -34.38 21.54
CA GLY A 615 -37.07 -34.43 22.99
C GLY A 615 -35.81 -34.17 23.83
N ASN A 616 -34.63 -34.43 23.26
CA ASN A 616 -33.34 -34.22 23.92
C ASN A 616 -32.81 -32.77 23.76
N ILE A 617 -33.42 -31.97 22.87
CA ILE A 617 -33.14 -30.54 22.65
C ILE A 617 -34.18 -29.68 23.37
#